data_AF-A0A100XGK4-F1
#
_entry.id   AF-A0A100XGK4-F1
#
_cell.length_a   1.000
_cell.length_b   1.000
_cell.length_c   1.000
_cell.angle_alpha   90.00
_cell.angle_beta   90.00
_cell.angle_gamma   90.00
#
_symmetry.space_group_name_H-M   'P 1'
#
loop_
_entity.id
_entity.type
_entity.pdbx_description
1 polymer ?
#
loop_
_entity_poly.entity_id
_entity_poly.type
_entity_poly.pdbx_seq_one_letter_code
_entity_poly.pdbx_strand_id
1 'polypeptide(L)'
;MEQTTERLHIVESTDWKAAVISLLDSRYPFCPWRYGFGEARAGEPVAMVLNTEPASVLTSVGRLGVDGRPDLAVIAWPFRGPGLVDLATLTMVLGLDEDPRESWQLTGDAAQRMESTLLECEYRHDHATLFGHSTVVQARILLRSDGLCTGCDNLLDLARDDAETNFHIHTVGVPPREAPQVLVRTERVPSYYYGPIPDDYWRPDLPADWPGVLCTRCKRRMDEDGHTSLLDFRFSQHPKCPSCGAQRTQRAMFGELAVRSYSEILPWRDPRGCIVTNDIWTCAECLHRW
;
A
#
# COMPACT_ATOMS: atom_id res chain seq x y z
N MET A 1 7.13 25.62 -18.44
CA MET A 1 5.72 26.07 -18.38
C MET A 1 4.97 24.95 -17.68
N GLU A 2 4.63 25.13 -16.39
CA GLU A 2 3.61 24.27 -15.77
C GLU A 2 2.32 24.50 -16.56
N GLN A 3 1.79 23.43 -17.17
CA GLN A 3 0.45 23.48 -17.74
C GLN A 3 -0.51 23.65 -16.57
N THR A 4 -1.15 24.81 -16.49
CA THR A 4 -2.24 25.02 -15.54
C THR A 4 -3.38 24.10 -15.92
N THR A 5 -3.80 23.23 -15.00
CA THR A 5 -4.89 22.29 -15.25
C THR A 5 -6.20 23.04 -15.39
N GLU A 6 -6.72 23.14 -16.61
CA GLU A 6 -8.02 23.78 -16.85
C GLU A 6 -9.18 22.80 -16.62
N ARG A 7 -8.98 21.51 -16.87
CA ARG A 7 -10.00 20.46 -16.78
C ARG A 7 -9.39 19.19 -16.19
N LEU A 8 -10.09 18.60 -15.22
CA LEU A 8 -9.78 17.31 -14.62
C LEU A 8 -11.00 16.41 -14.81
N HIS A 9 -10.85 15.34 -15.58
CA HIS A 9 -11.94 14.39 -15.78
C HIS A 9 -11.99 13.38 -14.64
N ILE A 10 -13.17 12.85 -14.37
CA ILE A 10 -13.40 11.85 -13.34
C ILE A 10 -13.87 10.56 -14.00
N VAL A 11 -13.24 9.46 -13.62
CA VAL A 11 -13.77 8.11 -13.89
C VAL A 11 -14.13 7.45 -12.58
N GLU A 12 -15.25 6.75 -12.57
CA GLU A 12 -15.78 6.11 -11.38
C GLU A 12 -15.87 4.61 -11.62
N SER A 13 -15.41 3.79 -10.68
CA SER A 13 -15.58 2.36 -10.76
C SER A 13 -17.01 1.93 -10.42
N THR A 14 -17.58 0.95 -11.12
CA THR A 14 -18.81 0.25 -10.66
C THR A 14 -18.54 -0.66 -9.47
N ASP A 15 -17.37 -1.31 -9.48
CA ASP A 15 -16.89 -2.20 -8.43
C ASP A 15 -15.42 -1.88 -8.14
N TRP A 16 -15.10 -1.63 -6.87
CA TRP A 16 -13.76 -1.21 -6.48
C TRP A 16 -12.72 -2.30 -6.70
N LYS A 17 -13.10 -3.57 -6.54
CA LYS A 17 -12.16 -4.70 -6.60
C LYS A 17 -11.78 -4.97 -8.06
N ALA A 18 -12.78 -5.05 -8.93
CA ALA A 18 -12.60 -5.11 -10.37
C ALA A 18 -11.76 -3.93 -10.88
N ALA A 19 -12.02 -2.71 -10.39
CA ALA A 19 -11.23 -1.53 -10.73
C ALA A 19 -9.76 -1.66 -10.35
N VAL A 20 -9.45 -2.02 -9.12
CA VAL A 20 -8.05 -2.25 -8.70
C VAL A 20 -7.39 -3.37 -9.53
N ILE A 21 -8.11 -4.46 -9.81
CA ILE A 21 -7.58 -5.54 -10.67
C ILE A 21 -7.26 -5.01 -12.08
N SER A 22 -8.16 -4.23 -12.68
CA SER A 22 -7.95 -3.63 -14.01
C SER A 22 -6.76 -2.65 -14.06
N LEU A 23 -6.40 -2.05 -12.93
CA LEU A 23 -5.21 -1.21 -12.81
C LEU A 23 -3.94 -2.06 -12.73
N LEU A 24 -3.97 -3.16 -11.97
CA LEU A 24 -2.82 -4.03 -11.76
C LEU A 24 -2.52 -4.93 -12.98
N ASP A 25 -3.54 -5.33 -13.74
CA ASP A 25 -3.38 -6.15 -14.93
C ASP A 25 -4.28 -5.67 -16.08
N SER A 26 -3.65 -5.05 -17.09
CA SER A 26 -4.32 -4.55 -18.30
C SER A 26 -5.04 -5.62 -19.12
N ARG A 27 -4.80 -6.91 -18.85
CA ARG A 27 -5.47 -8.03 -19.52
C ARG A 27 -6.78 -8.42 -18.84
N TYR A 28 -7.14 -7.77 -17.73
CA TYR A 28 -8.41 -8.02 -17.05
C TYR A 28 -9.58 -7.81 -18.02
N PRO A 29 -10.46 -8.81 -18.21
CA PRO A 29 -11.42 -8.80 -19.30
C PRO A 29 -12.61 -7.85 -19.08
N PHE A 30 -12.85 -7.42 -17.84
CA PHE A 30 -13.95 -6.53 -17.51
C PHE A 30 -13.48 -5.07 -17.45
N CYS A 31 -14.31 -4.17 -17.97
CA CYS A 31 -14.10 -2.72 -17.85
C CYS A 31 -15.00 -2.18 -16.72
N PRO A 32 -14.45 -1.98 -15.50
CA PRO A 32 -15.22 -1.55 -14.34
C PRO A 32 -15.40 -0.03 -14.29
N TRP A 33 -14.93 0.72 -15.30
CA TRP A 33 -14.87 2.18 -15.28
C TRP A 33 -16.03 2.79 -16.03
N ARG A 34 -16.74 3.70 -15.36
CA ARG A 34 -17.73 4.61 -15.94
C ARG A 34 -17.09 5.97 -16.11
N TYR A 35 -17.39 6.60 -17.24
CA TYR A 35 -16.88 7.91 -17.57
C TYR A 35 -17.86 8.64 -18.49
N GLY A 36 -17.85 9.97 -18.39
CA GLY A 36 -18.61 10.88 -19.23
C GLY A 36 -17.70 11.76 -20.08
N PHE A 37 -16.62 11.21 -20.67
CA PHE A 37 -15.70 11.97 -21.51
C PHE A 37 -16.45 12.55 -22.72
N GLY A 38 -16.90 13.81 -22.61
CA GLY A 38 -17.41 14.59 -23.74
C GLY A 38 -16.24 15.04 -24.61
N GLU A 39 -15.92 16.35 -24.58
CA GLU A 39 -14.80 16.94 -25.32
C GLU A 39 -13.43 16.77 -24.64
N ALA A 40 -13.08 15.54 -24.27
CA ALA A 40 -11.79 15.23 -23.66
C ALA A 40 -10.64 15.28 -24.69
N ARG A 41 -9.49 15.82 -24.30
CA ARG A 41 -8.31 15.96 -25.17
C ARG A 41 -7.13 15.13 -24.65
N ALA A 42 -6.26 14.72 -25.57
CA ALA A 42 -5.03 14.04 -25.21
C ALA A 42 -4.17 14.90 -24.27
N GLY A 43 -3.61 14.28 -23.24
CA GLY A 43 -2.82 14.90 -22.17
C GLY A 43 -3.64 15.39 -20.97
N GLU A 44 -4.97 15.51 -21.09
CA GLU A 44 -5.81 15.97 -19.99
C GLU A 44 -5.81 14.96 -18.83
N PRO A 45 -5.77 15.45 -17.57
CA PRO A 45 -5.70 14.61 -16.40
C PRO A 45 -7.03 13.94 -16.08
N VAL A 46 -6.94 12.77 -15.45
CA VAL A 46 -8.05 11.90 -15.05
C VAL A 46 -7.87 11.45 -13.61
N ALA A 47 -8.80 11.86 -12.74
CA ALA A 47 -8.93 11.33 -11.39
C ALA A 47 -9.74 10.03 -11.42
N MET A 48 -9.27 9.01 -10.71
CA MET A 48 -9.91 7.71 -10.64
C MET A 48 -10.55 7.50 -9.28
N VAL A 49 -11.87 7.42 -9.27
CA VAL A 49 -12.69 7.21 -8.08
C VAL A 49 -13.06 5.73 -7.97
N LEU A 50 -12.78 5.14 -6.82
CA LEU A 50 -13.18 3.79 -6.46
C LEU A 50 -14.44 3.82 -5.59
N ASN A 51 -15.39 2.95 -5.92
CA ASN A 51 -16.63 2.70 -5.19
C ASN A 51 -16.37 1.83 -3.95
N THR A 52 -15.43 2.29 -3.12
CA THR A 52 -15.15 1.75 -1.79
C THR A 52 -16.11 2.35 -0.76
N GLU A 53 -16.04 1.86 0.48
CA GLU A 53 -16.75 2.38 1.64
C GLU A 53 -15.72 2.80 2.70
N PRO A 54 -15.52 4.12 2.91
CA PRO A 54 -16.10 5.21 2.12
C PRO A 54 -15.49 5.30 0.70
N ALA A 55 -16.14 6.02 -0.21
CA ALA A 55 -15.67 6.21 -1.59
C ALA A 55 -14.30 6.87 -1.59
N SER A 56 -13.39 6.39 -2.44
CA SER A 56 -12.00 6.84 -2.42
C SER A 56 -11.51 7.25 -3.80
N VAL A 57 -10.46 8.06 -3.84
CA VAL A 57 -9.81 8.51 -5.07
C VAL A 57 -8.33 8.14 -5.04
N LEU A 58 -7.81 7.69 -6.18
CA LEU A 58 -6.38 7.43 -6.34
C LEU A 58 -5.58 8.73 -6.21
N THR A 59 -4.48 8.67 -5.49
CA THR A 59 -3.55 9.82 -5.37
C THR A 59 -2.81 10.11 -6.67
N SER A 60 -2.65 9.10 -7.52
CA SER A 60 -2.00 9.26 -8.83
C SER A 60 -3.04 9.53 -9.90
N VAL A 61 -2.76 10.53 -10.73
CA VAL A 61 -3.65 11.01 -11.78
C VAL A 61 -3.26 10.36 -13.11
N GLY A 62 -4.25 9.82 -13.83
CA GLY A 62 -4.07 9.30 -15.17
C GLY A 62 -4.03 10.43 -16.21
N ARG A 63 -3.47 10.19 -17.40
CA ARG A 63 -3.53 11.12 -18.53
C ARG A 63 -4.08 10.44 -19.77
N LEU A 64 -5.02 11.10 -20.44
CA LEU A 64 -5.67 10.56 -21.65
C LEU A 64 -4.72 10.57 -22.86
N GLY A 65 -4.73 9.53 -23.68
CA GLY A 65 -4.11 9.56 -25.01
C GLY A 65 -2.60 9.71 -25.05
N VAL A 66 -1.91 9.59 -23.91
CA VAL A 66 -0.44 9.69 -23.86
C VAL A 66 0.26 8.46 -24.48
N ASP A 67 -0.43 7.33 -24.58
CA ASP A 67 -0.01 6.14 -25.34
C ASP A 67 -0.45 6.19 -26.82
N GLY A 68 -1.05 7.30 -27.26
CA GLY A 68 -1.63 7.44 -28.59
C GLY A 68 -3.07 6.92 -28.72
N ARG A 69 -3.67 6.39 -27.65
CA ARG A 69 -5.08 5.96 -27.64
C ARG A 69 -5.96 6.98 -26.91
N PRO A 70 -6.73 7.80 -27.63
CA PRO A 70 -7.48 8.92 -27.03
C PRO A 70 -8.58 8.47 -26.05
N ASP A 71 -8.98 7.21 -26.11
CA ASP A 71 -9.97 6.55 -25.27
C ASP A 71 -9.39 5.96 -23.97
N LEU A 72 -8.06 5.98 -23.80
CA LEU A 72 -7.42 5.38 -22.63
C LEU A 72 -6.68 6.41 -21.77
N ALA A 73 -6.93 6.34 -20.46
CA ALA A 73 -6.15 7.05 -19.46
C ALA A 73 -5.01 6.16 -18.97
N VAL A 74 -3.77 6.63 -19.07
CA VAL A 74 -2.59 5.91 -18.56
C VAL A 74 -2.14 6.55 -17.26
N ILE A 75 -1.97 5.73 -16.22
CA ILE A 75 -1.33 6.18 -14.97
C ILE A 75 0.18 6.04 -15.12
N ALA A 76 0.91 7.11 -14.83
CA ALA A 76 2.34 7.00 -14.54
C ALA A 76 2.49 6.43 -13.13
N TRP A 77 2.65 5.10 -13.03
CA TRP A 77 2.74 4.42 -11.73
C TRP A 77 3.91 4.98 -10.91
N PRO A 78 3.64 5.54 -9.73
CA PRO A 78 4.72 6.01 -8.88
C PRO A 78 5.50 4.82 -8.35
N PHE A 79 6.78 5.04 -8.02
CA PHE A 79 7.67 3.99 -7.53
C PHE A 79 7.11 3.19 -6.33
N ARG A 80 6.20 3.79 -5.54
CA ARG A 80 5.61 3.18 -4.34
C ARG A 80 4.20 2.63 -4.53
N GLY A 81 3.68 2.69 -5.75
CA GLY A 81 2.27 2.47 -6.04
C GLY A 81 1.39 3.66 -5.61
N PRO A 82 0.21 3.81 -6.24
CA PRO A 82 -0.73 4.86 -5.90
C PRO A 82 -1.37 4.61 -4.52
N GLY A 83 -1.59 5.68 -3.76
CA GLY A 83 -2.39 5.65 -2.55
C GLY A 83 -3.87 5.86 -2.84
N LEU A 84 -4.69 5.78 -1.79
CA LEU A 84 -6.13 6.11 -1.82
C LEU A 84 -6.47 7.10 -0.72
N VAL A 85 -7.28 8.11 -1.05
CA VAL A 85 -7.79 9.12 -0.12
C VAL A 85 -9.31 9.06 -0.09
N ASP A 86 -9.90 9.27 1.09
CA ASP A 86 -11.35 9.40 1.23
C ASP A 86 -11.87 10.61 0.44
N LEU A 87 -12.75 10.37 -0.53
CA LEU A 87 -13.22 11.40 -1.46
C LEU A 87 -14.08 12.44 -0.76
N ALA A 88 -14.94 12.03 0.18
CA ALA A 88 -15.80 12.96 0.90
C ALA A 88 -14.99 13.94 1.76
N THR A 89 -13.99 13.45 2.50
CA THR A 89 -13.05 14.29 3.27
C THR A 89 -12.28 15.22 2.35
N LEU A 90 -11.80 14.72 1.20
CA LEU A 90 -11.08 15.53 0.24
C LEU A 90 -11.95 16.67 -0.31
N THR A 91 -13.18 16.37 -0.74
CA THR A 91 -14.16 17.36 -1.21
C THR A 91 -14.41 18.44 -0.16
N MET A 92 -14.59 18.05 1.11
CA MET A 92 -14.78 19.00 2.22
C MET A 92 -13.55 19.89 2.47
N VAL A 93 -12.36 19.29 2.52
CA VAL A 93 -11.09 20.02 2.78
C VAL A 93 -10.76 20.97 1.63
N LEU A 94 -11.03 20.55 0.40
CA LEU A 94 -10.84 21.39 -0.77
C LEU A 94 -11.91 22.46 -0.91
N GLY A 95 -13.07 22.33 -0.26
CA GLY A 95 -14.19 23.26 -0.42
C GLY A 95 -14.64 23.32 -1.88
N LEU A 96 -14.91 22.14 -2.47
CA LEU A 96 -15.45 22.03 -3.82
C LEU A 96 -16.96 22.31 -3.79
N ASP A 97 -17.42 23.14 -4.72
CA ASP A 97 -18.85 23.49 -4.85
C ASP A 97 -19.68 22.35 -5.45
N GLU A 98 -19.04 21.49 -6.26
CA GLU A 98 -19.63 20.29 -6.86
C GLU A 98 -19.06 19.04 -6.21
N ASP A 99 -19.92 18.05 -5.94
CA ASP A 99 -19.50 16.73 -5.50
C ASP A 99 -18.87 15.97 -6.69
N PRO A 100 -17.59 15.56 -6.61
CA PRO A 100 -16.94 14.79 -7.66
C PRO A 100 -17.63 13.45 -7.97
N ARG A 101 -18.53 12.97 -7.11
CA ARG A 101 -19.35 11.77 -7.37
C ARG A 101 -20.53 12.02 -8.30
N GLU A 102 -20.99 13.27 -8.37
CA GLU A 102 -22.13 13.69 -9.18
C GLU A 102 -21.71 14.43 -10.47
N SER A 103 -20.40 14.64 -10.64
CA SER A 103 -19.82 15.36 -11.79
C SER A 103 -18.74 14.53 -12.47
N TRP A 104 -18.79 14.44 -13.80
CA TRP A 104 -17.77 13.76 -14.60
C TRP A 104 -16.51 14.61 -14.82
N GLN A 105 -16.52 15.88 -14.42
CA GLN A 105 -15.45 16.82 -14.71
C GLN A 105 -15.39 17.96 -13.69
N LEU A 106 -14.18 18.26 -13.20
CA LEU A 106 -13.88 19.51 -12.52
C LEU A 106 -13.19 20.48 -13.49
N THR A 107 -13.43 21.77 -13.31
CA THR A 107 -12.87 22.82 -14.16
C THR A 107 -12.19 23.93 -13.35
N GLY A 108 -11.27 24.65 -13.99
CA GLY A 108 -10.59 25.81 -13.44
C GLY A 108 -9.90 25.51 -12.11
N ASP A 109 -10.14 26.36 -11.11
CA ASP A 109 -9.49 26.29 -9.80
C ASP A 109 -9.80 24.99 -9.03
N ALA A 110 -11.01 24.43 -9.19
CA ALA A 110 -11.37 23.14 -8.57
C ALA A 110 -10.51 22.00 -9.13
N ALA A 111 -10.26 21.99 -10.44
CA ALA A 111 -9.41 20.99 -11.09
C ALA A 111 -7.95 21.09 -10.59
N GLN A 112 -7.43 22.31 -10.47
CA GLN A 112 -6.05 22.55 -10.01
C GLN A 112 -5.86 22.16 -8.53
N ARG A 113 -6.80 22.55 -7.66
CA ARG A 113 -6.78 22.17 -6.25
C ARG A 113 -6.84 20.66 -6.07
N MET A 114 -7.70 19.97 -6.83
CA MET A 114 -7.80 18.52 -6.78
C MET A 114 -6.51 17.83 -7.24
N GLU A 115 -6.01 18.12 -8.46
CA GLU A 115 -4.79 17.47 -8.97
C GLU A 115 -3.58 17.71 -8.07
N SER A 116 -3.37 18.96 -7.62
CA SER A 116 -2.23 19.31 -6.75
C SER A 116 -2.30 18.58 -5.41
N THR A 117 -3.50 18.46 -4.83
CA THR A 117 -3.67 17.78 -3.55
C THR A 117 -3.50 16.28 -3.67
N LEU A 118 -4.00 15.66 -4.74
CA LEU A 118 -3.77 14.25 -5.02
C LEU A 118 -2.26 13.95 -5.15
N LEU A 119 -1.54 14.80 -5.89
CA LEU A 119 -0.08 14.70 -6.01
C LEU A 119 0.62 14.85 -4.65
N GLU A 120 0.20 15.77 -3.79
CA GLU A 120 0.74 15.88 -2.42
C GLU A 120 0.46 14.63 -1.58
N CYS A 121 -0.75 14.07 -1.67
CA CYS A 121 -1.14 12.86 -0.94
C CYS A 121 -0.34 11.63 -1.40
N GLU A 122 0.05 11.56 -2.68
CA GLU A 122 0.91 10.50 -3.20
C GLU A 122 2.23 10.41 -2.43
N TYR A 123 2.79 11.54 -1.99
CA TYR A 123 4.02 11.55 -1.21
C TYR A 123 3.81 11.28 0.29
N ARG A 124 2.57 11.20 0.79
CA ARG A 124 2.28 11.16 2.24
C ARG A 124 1.63 9.87 2.74
N HIS A 125 1.28 8.91 1.88
CA HIS A 125 0.69 7.66 2.32
C HIS A 125 1.75 6.72 2.95
N ASP A 126 1.40 6.10 4.09
CA ASP A 126 2.27 5.17 4.83
C ASP A 126 1.61 3.79 5.04
N HIS A 127 2.34 2.87 5.69
CA HIS A 127 1.84 1.52 5.99
C HIS A 127 0.72 1.48 7.03
N ALA A 128 0.60 2.48 7.90
CA ALA A 128 -0.49 2.54 8.87
C ALA A 128 -1.86 2.61 8.16
N THR A 129 -1.91 3.14 6.94
CA THR A 129 -3.13 3.17 6.10
C THR A 129 -3.60 1.81 5.60
N LEU A 130 -2.77 0.75 5.75
CA LEU A 130 -3.09 -0.63 5.39
C LEU A 130 -3.82 -1.40 6.51
N PHE A 131 -3.95 -0.82 7.70
CA PHE A 131 -4.65 -1.44 8.83
C PHE A 131 -6.10 -0.96 8.90
N GLY A 132 -7.00 -1.86 9.27
CA GLY A 132 -8.45 -1.70 9.27
C GLY A 132 -9.15 -2.74 8.40
N HIS A 133 -10.49 -2.73 8.42
CA HIS A 133 -11.32 -3.74 7.77
C HIS A 133 -12.24 -3.19 6.66
N SER A 134 -12.19 -1.88 6.40
CA SER A 134 -13.00 -1.25 5.36
C SER A 134 -12.55 -1.64 3.95
N THR A 135 -13.42 -1.47 2.96
CA THR A 135 -13.08 -1.79 1.56
C THR A 135 -12.03 -0.84 0.99
N VAL A 136 -11.93 0.41 1.47
CA VAL A 136 -10.81 1.30 1.12
C VAL A 136 -9.46 0.76 1.61
N VAL A 137 -9.43 0.15 2.80
CA VAL A 137 -8.20 -0.50 3.31
C VAL A 137 -7.87 -1.73 2.47
N GLN A 138 -8.87 -2.56 2.14
CA GLN A 138 -8.67 -3.71 1.25
C GLN A 138 -8.15 -3.29 -0.13
N ALA A 139 -8.67 -2.21 -0.70
CA ALA A 139 -8.19 -1.65 -1.96
C ALA A 139 -6.73 -1.17 -1.86
N ARG A 140 -6.35 -0.49 -0.76
CA ARG A 140 -4.94 -0.11 -0.52
C ARG A 140 -4.03 -1.32 -0.40
N ILE A 141 -4.44 -2.35 0.33
CA ILE A 141 -3.68 -3.61 0.47
C ILE A 141 -3.46 -4.26 -0.91
N LEU A 142 -4.51 -4.32 -1.74
CA LEU A 142 -4.42 -4.91 -3.07
C LEU A 142 -3.53 -4.08 -4.01
N LEU A 143 -3.71 -2.75 -4.07
CA LEU A 143 -2.84 -1.87 -4.85
C LEU A 143 -1.38 -1.99 -4.43
N ARG A 144 -1.12 -2.02 -3.11
CA ARG A 144 0.23 -2.14 -2.56
C ARG A 144 0.89 -3.51 -2.78
N SER A 145 0.10 -4.52 -3.14
CA SER A 145 0.62 -5.85 -3.42
C SER A 145 1.38 -5.94 -4.75
N ASP A 146 1.21 -4.96 -5.65
CA ASP A 146 1.72 -5.00 -7.03
C ASP A 146 1.35 -6.30 -7.78
N GLY A 147 0.20 -6.89 -7.43
CA GLY A 147 -0.25 -8.16 -7.99
C GLY A 147 0.54 -9.38 -7.47
N LEU A 148 1.29 -9.26 -6.38
CA LEU A 148 2.06 -10.36 -5.78
C LEU A 148 1.37 -10.93 -4.54
N CYS A 149 1.45 -12.25 -4.39
CA CYS A 149 1.05 -12.93 -3.18
C CYS A 149 2.06 -12.65 -2.05
N THR A 150 1.63 -12.05 -0.95
CA THR A 150 2.45 -11.80 0.25
C THR A 150 3.00 -13.09 0.86
N GLY A 151 2.28 -14.21 0.69
CA GLY A 151 2.66 -15.50 1.23
C GLY A 151 3.84 -16.16 0.51
N CYS A 152 3.87 -16.14 -0.83
CA CYS A 152 4.84 -16.88 -1.64
C CYS A 152 5.61 -16.03 -2.67
N ASP A 153 5.36 -14.72 -2.74
CA ASP A 153 5.95 -13.76 -3.67
C ASP A 153 5.67 -14.05 -5.17
N ASN A 154 4.77 -14.98 -5.49
CA ASN A 154 4.36 -15.25 -6.88
C ASN A 154 3.30 -14.24 -7.34
N LEU A 155 3.29 -13.96 -8.65
CA LEU A 155 2.24 -13.19 -9.30
C LEU A 155 0.87 -13.86 -9.12
N LEU A 156 -0.14 -13.03 -8.84
CA LEU A 156 -1.55 -13.39 -8.84
C LEU A 156 -2.05 -13.47 -10.28
N ASP A 157 -2.89 -14.45 -10.56
CA ASP A 157 -3.53 -14.60 -11.87
C ASP A 157 -4.76 -13.68 -11.95
N LEU A 158 -4.50 -12.41 -12.26
CA LEU A 158 -5.48 -11.33 -12.29
C LEU A 158 -6.22 -11.20 -13.64
N ALA A 159 -5.79 -11.92 -14.67
CA ALA A 159 -6.37 -11.84 -16.01
C ALA A 159 -7.58 -12.77 -16.24
N ARG A 160 -7.94 -13.58 -15.23
CA ARG A 160 -9.03 -14.56 -15.36
C ARG A 160 -10.41 -13.92 -15.17
N ASP A 161 -11.42 -14.53 -15.76
CA ASP A 161 -12.83 -14.14 -15.58
C ASP A 161 -13.28 -14.20 -14.11
N ASP A 162 -12.64 -15.04 -13.29
CA ASP A 162 -12.95 -15.24 -11.86
C ASP A 162 -11.90 -14.61 -10.93
N ALA A 163 -11.06 -13.68 -11.44
CA ALA A 163 -9.94 -13.08 -10.70
C ALA A 163 -10.33 -12.53 -9.33
N GLU A 164 -11.49 -11.89 -9.22
CA GLU A 164 -12.02 -11.32 -7.97
C GLU A 164 -12.14 -12.35 -6.84
N THR A 165 -12.26 -13.63 -7.14
CA THR A 165 -12.40 -14.72 -6.15
C THR A 165 -11.13 -15.56 -5.97
N ASN A 166 -10.11 -15.34 -6.81
CA ASN A 166 -8.88 -16.15 -6.86
C ASN A 166 -7.77 -15.71 -5.90
N PHE A 167 -8.09 -14.78 -5.01
CA PHE A 167 -7.20 -14.35 -3.94
C PHE A 167 -7.99 -13.87 -2.72
N HIS A 168 -7.32 -13.87 -1.59
CA HIS A 168 -7.84 -13.42 -0.32
C HIS A 168 -7.09 -12.18 0.15
N ILE A 169 -7.81 -11.13 0.54
CA ILE A 169 -7.23 -9.93 1.14
C ILE A 169 -7.29 -10.12 2.66
N HIS A 170 -6.13 -10.33 3.29
CA HIS A 170 -5.99 -10.45 4.72
C HIS A 170 -5.92 -9.05 5.34
N THR A 171 -6.92 -8.72 6.15
CA THR A 171 -7.00 -7.42 6.83
C THR A 171 -6.64 -7.58 8.30
N VAL A 172 -5.97 -6.58 8.86
CA VAL A 172 -5.54 -6.56 10.26
C VAL A 172 -6.08 -5.30 10.90
N GLY A 173 -6.65 -5.41 12.10
CA GLY A 173 -7.16 -4.26 12.85
C GLY A 173 -6.06 -3.24 13.13
N VAL A 174 -6.45 -1.98 13.33
CA VAL A 174 -5.50 -0.91 13.67
C VAL A 174 -4.82 -1.25 15.01
N PRO A 175 -3.47 -1.29 15.07
CA PRO A 175 -2.77 -1.54 16.31
C PRO A 175 -3.18 -0.51 17.37
N PRO A 176 -3.45 -0.93 18.62
CA PRO A 176 -3.78 0.01 19.67
C PRO A 176 -2.60 0.96 19.88
N ARG A 177 -2.90 2.26 20.02
CA ARG A 177 -1.89 3.21 20.45
C ARG A 177 -1.48 2.85 21.87
N GLU A 178 -0.21 2.53 22.09
CA GLU A 178 0.29 2.35 23.45
C GLU A 178 0.01 3.60 24.28
N ALA A 179 -0.44 3.40 25.52
CA ALA A 179 -0.68 4.52 26.42
C ALA A 179 0.63 5.29 26.57
N PRO A 180 0.66 6.60 26.24
CA PRO A 180 1.88 7.36 26.34
C PRO A 180 2.30 7.35 27.81
N GLN A 181 3.42 6.71 28.12
CA GLN A 181 4.11 7.02 29.35
C GLN A 181 4.60 8.46 29.20
N VAL A 182 4.01 9.38 29.97
CA VAL A 182 4.47 10.77 30.02
C VAL A 182 5.86 10.75 30.63
N LEU A 183 6.88 10.65 29.77
CA LEU A 183 8.26 10.80 30.16
C LEU A 183 8.50 12.30 30.38
N VAL A 184 8.24 12.77 31.61
CA VAL A 184 8.82 14.03 32.08
C VAL A 184 10.31 13.77 32.25
N ARG A 185 11.09 14.01 31.19
CA ARG A 185 12.55 13.96 31.25
C ARG A 185 13.04 15.06 32.21
N THR A 186 13.47 14.66 33.39
CA THR A 186 14.16 15.55 34.35
C THR A 186 15.64 15.72 34.03
N GLU A 187 16.19 14.87 33.15
CA GLU A 187 17.59 14.87 32.75
C GLU A 187 17.78 15.43 31.34
N ARG A 188 18.83 16.25 31.16
CA ARG A 188 19.18 16.88 29.87
C ARG A 188 19.92 15.95 28.90
N VAL A 189 20.36 14.79 29.37
CA VAL A 189 21.20 13.82 28.64
C VAL A 189 20.43 12.51 28.45
N PRO A 190 20.59 11.79 27.32
CA PRO A 190 19.95 10.49 27.14
C PRO A 190 20.40 9.46 28.20
N SER A 191 19.46 8.65 28.69
CA SER A 191 19.66 7.70 29.80
C SER A 191 20.71 6.61 29.54
N TYR A 192 21.06 6.32 28.29
CA TYR A 192 22.13 5.38 27.94
C TYR A 192 23.54 5.89 28.30
N TYR A 193 23.67 7.13 28.76
CA TYR A 193 24.95 7.67 29.25
C TYR A 193 25.31 7.16 30.66
N TYR A 194 24.32 6.62 31.39
CA TYR A 194 24.47 6.22 32.80
C TYR A 194 24.37 4.70 33.03
N GLY A 195 24.23 3.90 31.96
CA GLY A 195 24.17 2.43 32.03
C GLY A 195 24.36 1.78 30.66
N PRO A 196 24.62 0.45 30.61
CA PRO A 196 24.74 -0.25 29.34
C PRO A 196 23.43 -0.20 28.56
N ILE A 197 23.53 -0.14 27.23
CA ILE A 197 22.37 -0.30 26.34
C ILE A 197 21.80 -1.72 26.59
N PRO A 198 20.50 -1.86 26.87
CA PRO A 198 19.88 -3.17 27.02
C PRO A 198 20.12 -4.06 25.80
N ASP A 199 20.36 -5.36 26.03
CA ASP A 199 20.67 -6.32 24.96
C ASP A 199 19.51 -6.48 23.95
N ASP A 200 18.29 -6.13 24.34
CA ASP A 200 17.08 -6.17 23.52
C ASP A 200 16.81 -4.88 22.75
N TYR A 201 17.56 -3.80 22.99
CA TYR A 201 17.35 -2.50 22.35
C TYR A 201 17.42 -2.55 20.82
N TRP A 202 18.20 -3.49 20.28
CA TRP A 202 18.38 -3.67 18.84
C TRP A 202 17.41 -4.67 18.21
N ARG A 203 16.50 -5.26 18.99
CA ARG A 203 15.51 -6.19 18.47
C ARG A 203 14.46 -5.44 17.65
N PRO A 204 14.08 -5.96 16.47
CA PRO A 204 13.01 -5.35 15.70
C PRO A 204 11.69 -5.49 16.47
N ASP A 205 10.93 -4.40 16.52
CA ASP A 205 9.55 -4.44 17.00
C ASP A 205 8.66 -5.02 15.89
N LEU A 206 8.26 -6.28 16.06
CA LEU A 206 7.43 -6.99 15.10
C LEU A 206 5.96 -6.91 15.51
N PRO A 207 5.04 -6.51 14.61
CA PRO A 207 3.61 -6.51 14.93
C PRO A 207 3.10 -7.93 15.14
N ALA A 208 1.94 -8.07 15.78
CA ALA A 208 1.31 -9.39 15.97
C ALA A 208 0.86 -10.03 14.64
N ASP A 209 0.46 -9.20 13.67
CA ASP A 209 0.02 -9.64 12.35
C ASP A 209 0.29 -8.53 11.31
N TRP A 210 0.14 -8.86 10.03
CA TRP A 210 0.42 -7.96 8.92
C TRP A 210 -0.64 -8.06 7.81
N PRO A 211 -1.12 -6.93 7.25
CA PRO A 211 -2.07 -6.96 6.14
C PRO A 211 -1.39 -7.41 4.82
N GLY A 212 -2.12 -8.09 3.95
CA GLY A 212 -1.56 -8.56 2.68
C GLY A 212 -2.54 -9.30 1.79
N VAL A 213 -2.07 -9.74 0.63
CA VAL A 213 -2.87 -10.51 -0.33
C VAL A 213 -2.31 -11.93 -0.44
N LEU A 214 -3.18 -12.92 -0.32
CA LEU A 214 -2.85 -14.34 -0.44
C LEU A 214 -3.49 -14.94 -1.68
N CYS A 215 -2.71 -15.62 -2.51
CA CYS A 215 -3.29 -16.50 -3.52
C CYS A 215 -4.04 -17.67 -2.84
N THR A 216 -5.00 -18.27 -3.55
CA THR A 216 -5.82 -19.38 -3.01
C THR A 216 -4.99 -20.52 -2.42
N ARG A 217 -3.83 -20.84 -3.02
CA ARG A 217 -2.91 -21.86 -2.49
C ARG A 217 -2.32 -21.47 -1.13
N CYS A 218 -1.86 -20.24 -0.98
CA CYS A 218 -1.30 -19.77 0.28
C CYS A 218 -2.37 -19.62 1.35
N LYS A 219 -3.56 -19.13 1.00
CA LYS A 219 -4.70 -19.08 1.93
C LYS A 219 -5.07 -20.46 2.45
N ARG A 220 -5.22 -21.44 1.55
CA ARG A 220 -5.51 -22.83 1.94
C ARG A 220 -4.42 -23.41 2.84
N ARG A 221 -3.14 -23.21 2.51
CA ARG A 221 -2.04 -23.71 3.34
C ARG A 221 -2.00 -23.04 4.72
N MET A 222 -2.25 -21.73 4.77
CA MET A 222 -2.35 -20.99 6.04
C MET A 222 -3.43 -21.60 6.94
N ASP A 223 -4.59 -21.94 6.37
CA ASP A 223 -5.69 -22.59 7.11
C ASP A 223 -5.35 -24.03 7.53
N GLU A 224 -4.77 -24.84 6.64
CA GLU A 224 -4.38 -26.24 6.88
C GLU A 224 -3.31 -26.35 7.97
N ASP A 225 -2.36 -25.42 8.00
CA ASP A 225 -1.29 -25.34 9.01
C ASP A 225 -1.78 -24.69 10.33
N GLY A 226 -3.04 -24.23 10.39
CA GLY A 226 -3.65 -23.65 11.59
C GLY A 226 -3.17 -22.23 11.93
N HIS A 227 -2.63 -21.48 10.97
CA HIS A 227 -2.18 -20.12 11.17
C HIS A 227 -3.34 -19.12 11.01
N THR A 228 -3.57 -18.28 12.02
CA THR A 228 -4.55 -17.17 11.96
C THR A 228 -3.91 -15.83 11.60
N SER A 229 -2.60 -15.69 11.84
CA SER A 229 -1.79 -14.52 11.50
C SER A 229 -1.05 -14.76 10.18
N LEU A 230 -1.18 -13.82 9.24
CA LEU A 230 -0.42 -13.84 7.99
C LEU A 230 1.07 -13.76 8.29
N LEU A 231 1.45 -12.98 9.30
CA LEU A 231 2.84 -12.82 9.69
C LEU A 231 3.43 -14.15 10.21
N ASP A 232 2.70 -14.88 11.03
CA ASP A 232 3.13 -16.19 11.52
C ASP A 232 3.24 -17.22 10.39
N PHE A 233 2.26 -17.23 9.47
CA PHE A 233 2.33 -18.04 8.26
C PHE A 233 3.51 -17.68 7.35
N ARG A 234 3.90 -16.40 7.32
CA ARG A 234 5.07 -15.98 6.54
C ARG A 234 6.35 -16.46 7.18
N PHE A 235 6.50 -16.28 8.50
CA PHE A 235 7.67 -16.77 9.22
C PHE A 235 7.75 -18.30 9.29
N SER A 236 6.62 -19.02 9.22
CA SER A 236 6.65 -20.48 9.21
C SER A 236 7.34 -21.07 7.98
N GLN A 237 7.44 -20.28 6.90
CA GLN A 237 8.16 -20.61 5.68
C GLN A 237 9.66 -20.29 5.74
N HIS A 238 10.11 -19.61 6.79
CA HIS A 238 11.50 -19.27 6.99
C HIS A 238 12.19 -20.32 7.89
N PRO A 239 13.53 -20.51 7.77
CA PRO A 239 14.25 -21.45 8.62
C PRO A 239 14.16 -21.03 10.08
N LYS A 240 14.09 -21.99 10.99
CA LYS A 240 14.26 -21.73 12.43
C LYS A 240 15.69 -21.26 12.71
N CYS A 241 15.83 -20.39 13.69
CA CYS A 241 17.14 -19.90 14.10
C CYS A 241 18.01 -21.06 14.62
N PRO A 242 19.23 -21.27 14.09
CA PRO A 242 20.11 -22.34 14.55
C PRO A 242 20.64 -22.10 15.98
N SER A 243 20.70 -20.83 16.43
CA SER A 243 21.19 -20.49 17.78
C SER A 243 20.14 -20.69 18.89
N CYS A 244 18.89 -20.24 18.69
CA CYS A 244 17.87 -20.25 19.75
C CYS A 244 16.60 -21.07 19.41
N GLY A 245 16.49 -21.62 18.21
CA GLY A 245 15.33 -22.40 17.76
C GLY A 245 14.09 -21.57 17.42
N ALA A 246 14.12 -20.24 17.59
CA ALA A 246 12.99 -19.37 17.31
C ALA A 246 12.58 -19.41 15.83
N GLN A 247 11.27 -19.24 15.58
CA GLN A 247 10.66 -19.21 14.25
C GLN A 247 10.24 -17.79 13.86
N ARG A 248 11.05 -16.79 14.23
CA ARG A 248 10.89 -15.38 13.85
C ARG A 248 12.19 -14.94 13.19
N THR A 249 12.36 -15.33 11.93
CA THR A 249 13.62 -15.14 11.19
C THR A 249 13.36 -14.27 9.97
N GLN A 250 14.11 -13.20 9.83
CA GLN A 250 13.98 -12.23 8.75
C GLN A 250 14.98 -12.55 7.65
N ARG A 251 14.57 -12.37 6.39
CA ARG A 251 15.47 -12.51 5.24
C ARG A 251 16.18 -11.19 4.98
N ALA A 252 17.49 -11.24 4.82
CA ALA A 252 18.31 -10.08 4.48
C ALA A 252 17.81 -9.39 3.20
N MET A 253 17.80 -8.06 3.23
CA MET A 253 17.52 -7.17 2.12
C MET A 253 18.68 -6.19 2.00
N PHE A 254 19.47 -6.33 0.93
CA PHE A 254 20.64 -5.48 0.67
C PHE A 254 20.33 -4.45 -0.40
N GLY A 255 21.09 -3.35 -0.40
CA GLY A 255 21.04 -2.32 -1.44
C GLY A 255 20.66 -0.93 -0.89
N GLU A 256 20.52 0.02 -1.80
CA GLU A 256 19.99 1.35 -1.47
C GLU A 256 18.49 1.23 -1.24
N LEU A 257 18.06 1.36 0.02
CA LEU A 257 16.65 1.26 0.37
C LEU A 257 15.96 2.61 0.13
N ALA A 258 15.20 2.71 -0.94
CA ALA A 258 14.38 3.89 -1.24
C ALA A 258 13.11 3.99 -0.36
N VAL A 259 13.24 3.76 0.95
CA VAL A 259 12.19 3.88 1.97
C VAL A 259 12.30 5.22 2.71
N ARG A 260 11.18 5.86 3.10
CA ARG A 260 11.23 7.13 3.87
C ARG A 260 11.36 6.87 5.37
N SER A 261 10.86 5.73 5.81
CA SER A 261 10.90 5.26 7.18
C SER A 261 11.20 3.77 7.21
N TYR A 262 11.89 3.32 8.26
CA TYR A 262 12.09 1.89 8.54
C TYR A 262 10.77 1.14 8.70
N SER A 263 9.69 1.83 9.08
CA SER A 263 8.34 1.26 9.16
C SER A 263 7.75 0.82 7.81
N GLU A 264 8.38 1.16 6.68
CA GLU A 264 7.97 0.69 5.35
C GLU A 264 8.58 -0.66 4.96
N ILE A 265 9.53 -1.16 5.76
CA ILE A 265 10.20 -2.41 5.49
C ILE A 265 9.33 -3.54 6.03
N LEU A 266 9.08 -4.53 5.19
CA LEU A 266 8.23 -5.66 5.54
C LEU A 266 8.79 -6.38 6.77
N PRO A 267 7.95 -6.78 7.76
CA PRO A 267 8.45 -7.31 9.03
C PRO A 267 9.32 -8.57 8.91
N TRP A 268 9.19 -9.34 7.83
CA TRP A 268 10.00 -10.52 7.55
C TRP A 268 11.28 -10.22 6.75
N ARG A 269 11.64 -8.95 6.60
CA ARG A 269 12.88 -8.49 5.94
C ARG A 269 13.78 -7.78 6.93
N ASP A 270 15.07 -8.08 6.85
CA ASP A 270 16.13 -7.43 7.62
C ASP A 270 16.89 -6.47 6.68
N PRO A 271 16.68 -5.15 6.79
CA PRO A 271 17.38 -4.17 5.96
C PRO A 271 18.86 -4.12 6.32
N ARG A 272 19.70 -4.25 5.30
CA ARG A 272 21.15 -4.22 5.44
C ARG A 272 21.74 -3.20 4.48
N GLY A 273 22.99 -2.85 4.71
CA GLY A 273 23.71 -1.90 3.85
C GLY A 273 23.85 -2.39 2.40
N CYS A 274 24.54 -1.59 1.59
CA CYS A 274 24.75 -1.86 0.17
C CYS A 274 25.69 -3.05 -0.12
N ILE A 275 26.43 -3.53 0.88
CA ILE A 275 27.39 -4.63 0.72
C ILE A 275 26.67 -5.95 0.99
N VAL A 276 26.55 -6.78 -0.05
CA VAL A 276 26.00 -8.13 0.06
C VAL A 276 26.94 -9.00 0.87
N THR A 277 26.39 -9.64 1.90
CA THR A 277 27.09 -10.63 2.72
C THR A 277 26.44 -12.00 2.56
N ASN A 278 27.14 -13.06 3.00
CA ASN A 278 26.67 -14.45 2.82
C ASN A 278 25.59 -14.85 3.84
N ASP A 279 25.50 -14.16 4.97
CA ASP A 279 24.49 -14.37 5.99
C ASP A 279 23.17 -13.75 5.54
N ILE A 280 22.24 -14.58 5.05
CA ILE A 280 20.99 -14.13 4.44
C ILE A 280 19.79 -14.19 5.40
N TRP A 281 19.99 -14.67 6.63
CA TRP A 281 18.98 -14.74 7.67
C TRP A 281 19.42 -13.98 8.92
N THR A 282 18.44 -13.40 9.61
CA THR A 282 18.62 -12.78 10.93
C THR A 282 17.49 -13.24 11.84
N CYS A 283 17.83 -13.70 13.05
CA CYS A 283 16.81 -14.01 14.04
C CYS A 283 16.31 -12.72 14.72
N ALA A 284 15.00 -12.47 14.71
CA ALA A 284 14.42 -11.31 15.38
C ALA A 284 14.51 -11.39 16.92
N GLU A 285 14.65 -12.60 17.47
CA GLU A 285 14.70 -12.83 18.92
C GLU A 285 16.11 -12.70 19.50
N CYS A 286 17.13 -13.29 18.85
CA CYS A 286 18.49 -13.31 19.38
C CYS A 286 19.52 -12.58 18.51
N LEU A 287 19.07 -11.97 17.41
CA LEU A 287 19.89 -11.22 16.45
C LEU A 287 21.01 -12.03 15.77
N HIS A 288 21.03 -13.35 15.94
CA HIS A 288 21.98 -14.22 15.26
C HIS A 288 21.78 -14.16 13.74
N ARG A 289 22.88 -14.06 13.00
CA ARG A 289 22.90 -13.99 11.53
C ARG A 289 23.64 -15.19 10.94
N TRP A 290 23.10 -15.78 9.87
CA TRP A 290 23.68 -16.92 9.16
C TRP A 290 23.20 -17.03 7.72
#